data_AF-A0A6P7FDY1-F1
#
_entry.id   AF-A0A6P7FDY1-F1
#
_cell.length_a   1.000
_cell.length_b   1.000
_cell.length_c   1.000
_cell.angle_alpha   90.00
_cell.angle_beta   90.00
_cell.angle_gamma   90.00
#
_symmetry.space_group_name_H-M   'P 1'
#
loop_
_entity.id
_entity.type
_entity.pdbx_description
1 polymer ?
#
loop_
_entity_poly.entity_id
_entity_poly.type
_entity_poly.pdbx_seq_one_letter_code
_entity_poly.pdbx_strand_id
1 'polypeptide(L)'
;MQKNEQKSMDTTEESLHPTMDGVDVEDMRDCGKIWTNALYNIYLMKIFMFVLFICVFSSTNARNNCRKEIRKLSYNKIISCHRSTLPVIFWGNANDLKDCENYARQKSGLGFNFSPPEVRNLNTGYTFTCQVLGCPEIAKSSTLIEDVGFDYYSAYGNWKSTENATCISSVGLFSLLTDVNNYTKSIDSCQKIGAEIADVTSELRTKELSRIVNDTLNSWYKTAYVGLDDIKQEGHFVTSFGMMLSCSTFSKKAQMFEAAKTYGKHDEKFNQS
;
A
#
# COMPACT_ATOMS: atom_id res chain seq x y z
N MET A 1 -15.03 -61.01 22.72
CA MET A 1 -14.33 -62.08 21.98
C MET A 1 -15.22 -62.43 20.80
N GLN A 2 -14.82 -62.20 19.54
CA GLN A 2 -14.11 -63.18 18.67
C GLN A 2 -14.73 -64.58 18.75
N LYS A 3 -15.04 -65.29 17.66
CA LYS A 3 -14.64 -65.22 16.23
C LYS A 3 -15.74 -65.99 15.43
N ASN A 4 -15.91 -65.99 14.11
CA ASN A 4 -14.97 -66.33 13.03
C ASN A 4 -15.60 -66.04 11.64
N GLU A 5 -14.79 -66.13 10.58
CA GLU A 5 -15.14 -65.89 9.17
C GLU A 5 -15.59 -67.17 8.42
N GLN A 6 -15.66 -67.07 7.08
CA GLN A 6 -15.77 -68.12 6.03
C GLN A 6 -17.18 -68.51 5.58
N LYS A 7 -17.47 -68.74 4.28
CA LYS A 7 -16.68 -68.55 3.03
C LYS A 7 -17.63 -68.55 1.80
N SER A 8 -17.19 -67.90 0.72
CA SER A 8 -17.80 -67.90 -0.63
C SER A 8 -18.20 -69.28 -1.17
N MET A 9 -19.30 -69.34 -1.94
CA MET A 9 -19.42 -70.26 -3.07
C MET A 9 -20.15 -69.61 -4.26
N ASP A 10 -19.67 -69.93 -5.45
CA ASP A 10 -20.08 -69.43 -6.77
C ASP A 10 -21.12 -70.37 -7.41
N THR A 11 -21.89 -69.89 -8.39
CA THR A 11 -22.79 -70.75 -9.20
C THR A 11 -23.00 -70.23 -10.62
N THR A 12 -22.64 -71.05 -11.61
CA THR A 12 -22.75 -70.81 -13.05
C THR A 12 -24.09 -71.24 -13.65
N GLU A 13 -24.46 -70.58 -14.77
CA GLU A 13 -25.30 -71.08 -15.89
C GLU A 13 -26.77 -71.51 -15.55
N GLU A 14 -27.74 -71.57 -16.47
CA GLU A 14 -27.71 -71.50 -17.94
C GLU A 14 -29.06 -70.99 -18.54
N SER A 15 -28.99 -70.38 -19.72
CA SER A 15 -29.89 -70.40 -20.90
C SER A 15 -31.46 -70.31 -20.87
N LEU A 16 -31.96 -69.88 -22.05
CA LEU A 16 -33.26 -70.13 -22.71
C LEU A 16 -34.47 -69.17 -22.58
N HIS A 17 -34.63 -68.34 -23.63
CA HIS A 17 -35.92 -67.85 -24.20
C HIS A 17 -36.77 -69.03 -24.77
N PRO A 18 -38.09 -68.93 -25.09
CA PRO A 18 -38.87 -67.76 -25.58
C PRO A 18 -40.13 -67.49 -24.69
N THR A 19 -41.26 -66.84 -25.03
CA THR A 19 -41.92 -66.39 -26.29
C THR A 19 -42.56 -64.99 -26.18
N MET A 20 -43.22 -64.55 -27.25
CA MET A 20 -44.12 -63.38 -27.33
C MET A 20 -45.56 -63.77 -26.92
N ASP A 21 -46.36 -62.82 -26.42
CA ASP A 21 -47.42 -62.16 -27.20
C ASP A 21 -48.00 -60.95 -26.44
N GLY A 22 -48.50 -59.95 -27.16
CA GLY A 22 -48.58 -58.55 -26.69
C GLY A 22 -49.95 -58.05 -26.20
N VAL A 23 -49.92 -56.85 -25.62
CA VAL A 23 -51.07 -55.96 -25.37
C VAL A 23 -50.64 -54.52 -25.70
N ASP A 24 -51.59 -53.70 -26.16
CA ASP A 24 -51.37 -52.54 -27.04
C ASP A 24 -50.62 -51.33 -26.44
N VAL A 25 -49.82 -50.68 -27.29
CA VAL A 25 -48.96 -49.52 -26.96
C VAL A 25 -49.56 -48.24 -27.55
N GLU A 26 -50.67 -47.74 -27.00
CA GLU A 26 -51.24 -46.46 -27.49
C GLU A 26 -51.64 -45.43 -26.43
N ASP A 27 -51.71 -45.78 -25.13
CA ASP A 27 -52.05 -44.84 -24.04
C ASP A 27 -50.82 -44.20 -23.32
N MET A 28 -49.59 -44.52 -23.77
CA MET A 28 -48.35 -44.12 -23.08
C MET A 28 -47.65 -42.87 -23.64
N ARG A 29 -48.20 -42.26 -24.70
CA ARG A 29 -47.46 -41.29 -25.54
C ARG A 29 -47.63 -39.81 -25.15
N ASP A 30 -48.65 -39.45 -24.38
CA ASP A 30 -48.92 -38.05 -24.04
C ASP A 30 -48.24 -37.61 -22.72
N CYS A 31 -48.16 -38.51 -21.73
CA CYS A 31 -47.34 -38.29 -20.54
C CYS A 31 -45.87 -37.95 -20.90
N GLY A 32 -45.27 -38.68 -21.85
CA GLY A 32 -43.86 -38.53 -22.21
C GLY A 32 -43.43 -37.10 -22.59
N LYS A 33 -44.31 -36.32 -23.24
CA LYS A 33 -44.01 -34.92 -23.63
C LYS A 33 -44.09 -33.93 -22.48
N ILE A 34 -44.91 -34.21 -21.46
CA ILE A 34 -45.02 -33.36 -20.27
C ILE A 34 -43.76 -33.54 -19.41
N TRP A 35 -43.30 -34.79 -19.22
CA TRP A 35 -42.09 -35.09 -18.46
C TRP A 35 -40.82 -34.53 -19.13
N THR A 36 -40.65 -34.64 -20.45
CA THR A 36 -39.45 -34.09 -21.13
C THR A 36 -39.38 -32.57 -21.04
N ASN A 37 -40.51 -31.86 -21.21
CA ASN A 37 -40.56 -30.40 -21.06
C ASN A 37 -40.31 -29.96 -19.61
N ALA A 38 -40.84 -30.69 -18.62
CA ALA A 38 -40.55 -30.41 -17.21
C ALA A 38 -39.06 -30.61 -16.87
N LEU A 39 -38.45 -31.71 -17.34
CA LEU A 39 -37.03 -32.00 -17.15
C LEU A 39 -36.13 -30.98 -17.85
N TYR A 40 -36.49 -30.53 -19.06
CA TYR A 40 -35.76 -29.49 -19.79
C TYR A 40 -35.80 -28.13 -19.05
N ASN A 41 -36.96 -27.74 -18.52
CA ASN A 41 -37.09 -26.52 -17.71
C ASN A 41 -36.30 -26.60 -16.39
N ILE A 42 -36.31 -27.75 -15.70
CA ILE A 42 -35.49 -27.98 -14.51
C ILE A 42 -33.99 -27.89 -14.83
N TYR A 43 -33.57 -28.42 -15.99
CA TYR A 43 -32.18 -28.36 -16.45
C TYR A 43 -31.75 -26.93 -16.79
N LEU A 44 -32.60 -26.17 -17.50
CA LEU A 44 -32.39 -24.74 -17.77
C LEU A 44 -32.30 -23.90 -16.48
N MET A 45 -33.18 -24.13 -15.50
CA MET A 45 -33.10 -23.43 -14.22
C MET A 45 -31.82 -23.76 -13.46
N LYS A 46 -31.34 -25.02 -13.50
CA LYS A 46 -30.04 -25.39 -12.90
C LYS A 46 -28.87 -24.71 -13.60
N ILE A 47 -28.86 -24.63 -14.94
CA ILE A 47 -27.84 -23.89 -15.69
C ILE A 47 -27.88 -22.41 -15.32
N PHE A 48 -29.06 -21.78 -15.31
CA PHE A 48 -29.21 -20.37 -14.96
C PHE A 48 -28.72 -20.06 -13.54
N MET A 49 -29.06 -20.91 -12.56
CA MET A 49 -28.57 -20.79 -11.19
C MET A 49 -27.04 -21.00 -11.09
N PHE A 50 -26.47 -21.90 -11.89
CA PHE A 50 -25.01 -22.12 -11.94
C PHE A 50 -24.27 -20.94 -12.57
N VAL A 51 -24.82 -20.35 -13.64
CA VAL A 51 -24.31 -19.11 -14.26
C VAL A 51 -24.40 -17.93 -13.29
N LEU A 52 -25.53 -17.76 -12.60
CA LEU A 52 -25.67 -16.75 -11.54
C LEU A 52 -24.64 -16.96 -10.42
N PHE A 53 -24.43 -18.20 -9.98
CA PHE A 53 -23.44 -18.53 -8.95
C PHE A 53 -22.01 -18.17 -9.41
N ILE A 54 -21.66 -18.47 -10.66
CA ILE A 54 -20.37 -18.05 -11.26
C ILE A 54 -20.26 -16.52 -11.31
N CYS A 55 -21.27 -15.81 -11.81
CA CYS A 55 -21.26 -14.35 -11.87
C CYS A 55 -21.10 -13.70 -10.48
N VAL A 56 -21.80 -14.23 -9.46
CA VAL A 56 -21.64 -13.79 -8.07
C VAL A 56 -20.23 -14.07 -7.57
N PHE A 57 -19.67 -15.28 -7.78
CA PHE A 57 -18.28 -15.59 -7.39
C PHE A 57 -17.24 -14.69 -8.07
N SER A 58 -17.35 -14.47 -9.38
CA SER A 58 -16.49 -13.55 -10.13
C SER A 58 -16.57 -12.12 -9.57
N SER A 59 -17.77 -11.63 -9.25
CA SER A 59 -17.94 -10.30 -8.64
C SER A 59 -17.41 -10.20 -7.20
N THR A 60 -17.33 -11.30 -6.44
CA THR A 60 -16.68 -11.28 -5.11
C THR A 60 -15.15 -11.19 -5.17
N ASN A 61 -14.52 -11.72 -6.23
CA ASN A 61 -13.08 -11.63 -6.44
C ASN A 61 -12.60 -10.28 -6.99
N ALA A 62 -13.51 -9.40 -7.43
CA ALA A 62 -13.20 -8.02 -7.82
C ALA A 62 -13.03 -7.06 -6.60
N ARG A 63 -13.08 -7.56 -5.36
CA ARG A 63 -12.94 -6.74 -4.15
C ARG A 63 -11.48 -6.50 -3.76
N ASN A 64 -11.00 -5.31 -4.15
CA ASN A 64 -10.08 -4.49 -3.37
C ASN A 64 -8.68 -5.06 -3.05
N ASN A 65 -7.84 -5.25 -4.08
CA ASN A 65 -6.36 -5.31 -3.89
C ASN A 65 -5.75 -3.98 -3.38
N CYS A 66 -6.58 -2.96 -3.15
CA CYS A 66 -6.19 -1.64 -2.69
C CYS A 66 -5.95 -1.59 -1.17
N ARG A 67 -4.86 -2.21 -0.73
CA ARG A 67 -4.36 -2.07 0.63
C ARG A 67 -3.82 -0.66 0.84
N LYS A 68 -4.59 0.20 1.53
CA LYS A 68 -4.09 1.49 2.03
C LYS A 68 -3.06 1.25 3.13
N GLU A 69 -1.82 0.99 2.75
CA GLU A 69 -0.72 0.96 3.71
C GLU A 69 -0.34 2.39 4.09
N ILE A 70 -1.07 2.93 5.08
CA ILE A 70 -0.76 4.22 5.69
C ILE A 70 0.60 4.07 6.37
N ARG A 71 1.68 4.58 5.74
CA ARG A 71 3.04 4.49 6.28
C ARG A 71 3.07 5.08 7.69
N LYS A 72 3.29 4.22 8.68
CA LYS A 72 3.46 4.62 10.06
C LYS A 72 4.83 5.31 10.21
N LEU A 73 4.84 6.64 10.18
CA LEU A 73 6.07 7.40 10.38
C LEU A 73 6.66 7.07 11.76
N SER A 74 7.83 6.40 11.78
CA SER A 74 8.74 6.44 12.92
C SER A 74 9.42 7.82 12.99
N TYR A 75 9.72 8.28 14.20
CA TYR A 75 10.45 9.52 14.47
C TYR A 75 11.66 9.21 15.34
N ASN A 76 12.76 9.91 15.08
CA ASN A 76 14.02 9.75 15.82
C ASN A 76 14.36 11.08 16.48
N LYS A 77 14.88 11.05 17.71
CA LYS A 77 15.48 12.24 18.32
C LYS A 77 16.72 12.59 17.50
N ILE A 78 16.78 13.82 16.97
CA ILE A 78 17.93 14.31 16.23
C ILE A 78 18.91 15.00 17.18
N ILE A 79 18.38 15.78 18.12
CA ILE A 79 19.17 16.53 19.10
C ILE A 79 18.33 16.84 20.35
N SER A 80 18.98 16.92 21.50
CA SER A 80 18.37 17.33 22.77
C SER A 80 18.61 18.82 23.05
N CYS A 81 17.78 19.43 23.90
CA CYS A 81 17.92 20.85 24.30
C CYS A 81 17.94 21.82 23.10
N HIS A 82 17.17 21.51 22.05
CA HIS A 82 17.10 22.29 20.82
C HIS A 82 15.67 22.28 20.26
N ARG A 83 15.29 23.38 19.63
CA ARG A 83 13.98 23.60 19.03
C ARG A 83 14.11 24.06 17.59
N SER A 84 13.37 23.44 16.68
CA SER A 84 13.20 23.96 15.32
C SER A 84 12.28 25.18 15.34
N THR A 85 12.68 26.23 14.63
CA THR A 85 11.86 27.43 14.36
C THR A 85 11.12 27.38 13.03
N LEU A 86 11.11 26.22 12.34
CA LEU A 86 10.30 25.99 11.15
C LEU A 86 8.80 26.20 11.43
N PRO A 87 7.98 26.52 10.42
CA PRO A 87 6.55 26.73 10.58
C PRO A 87 5.83 25.53 11.23
N VAL A 88 5.28 25.76 12.42
CA VAL A 88 4.48 24.80 13.18
C VAL A 88 3.09 24.71 12.56
N ILE A 89 2.72 23.51 12.09
CA ILE A 89 1.41 23.22 11.48
C ILE A 89 0.35 22.84 12.52
N PHE A 90 0.77 22.41 13.71
CA PHE A 90 -0.13 22.11 14.82
C PHE A 90 0.56 22.28 16.18
N TRP A 91 -0.13 22.97 17.09
CA TRP A 91 0.27 23.19 18.47
C TRP A 91 -0.63 22.35 19.38
N GLY A 92 -0.04 21.67 20.36
CA GLY A 92 -0.81 20.85 21.31
C GLY A 92 -0.05 20.52 22.58
N ASN A 93 -0.76 19.93 23.54
CA ASN A 93 -0.19 19.42 24.77
C ASN A 93 -0.22 17.89 24.75
N ALA A 94 0.97 17.31 24.73
CA ALA A 94 1.21 15.87 24.84
C ALA A 94 1.70 15.54 26.27
N ASN A 95 1.23 14.44 26.85
CA ASN A 95 1.66 14.05 28.20
C ASN A 95 3.09 13.50 28.15
N ASP A 96 3.35 12.64 27.17
CA ASP A 96 4.64 12.00 26.91
C ASP A 96 5.06 12.15 25.44
N LEU A 97 6.22 11.58 25.07
CA LEU A 97 6.73 11.59 23.70
C LEU A 97 5.78 10.86 22.74
N LYS A 98 5.10 9.80 23.20
CA LYS A 98 4.26 8.94 22.35
C LYS A 98 3.00 9.66 21.90
N ASP A 99 2.39 10.43 22.80
CA ASP A 99 1.30 11.35 22.47
C ASP A 99 1.73 12.35 21.38
N CYS A 100 2.91 12.95 21.50
CA CYS A 100 3.39 13.92 20.52
C CYS A 100 3.69 13.27 19.14
N GLU A 101 4.30 12.08 19.12
CA GLU A 101 4.44 11.32 17.86
C GLU A 101 3.06 11.00 17.23
N ASN A 102 2.06 10.69 18.04
CA ASN A 102 0.72 10.36 17.54
C ASN A 102 0.02 11.58 16.95
N TYR A 103 0.14 12.76 17.58
CA TYR A 103 -0.29 14.02 16.97
C TYR A 103 0.46 14.32 15.68
N ALA A 104 1.79 14.12 15.64
CA ALA A 104 2.58 14.29 14.43
C ALA A 104 2.07 13.38 13.29
N ARG A 105 1.79 12.10 13.56
CA ARG A 105 1.19 11.19 12.56
C ARG A 105 -0.19 11.65 12.09
N GLN A 106 -1.08 12.03 13.02
CA GLN A 106 -2.45 12.45 12.72
C GLN A 106 -2.52 13.76 11.93
N LYS A 107 -1.52 14.64 12.08
CA LYS A 107 -1.41 15.93 11.40
C LYS A 107 -0.45 15.89 10.20
N SER A 108 -0.01 14.71 9.78
CA SER A 108 0.96 14.51 8.68
C SER A 108 2.28 15.28 8.87
N GLY A 109 2.70 15.50 10.12
CA GLY A 109 3.96 16.14 10.45
C GLY A 109 5.17 15.29 10.10
N LEU A 110 6.23 15.95 9.63
CA LEU A 110 7.50 15.33 9.24
C LEU A 110 8.62 15.56 10.27
N GLY A 111 8.43 16.49 11.20
CA GLY A 111 9.24 16.67 12.40
C GLY A 111 8.38 17.25 13.52
N PHE A 112 8.92 17.32 14.73
CA PHE A 112 8.28 18.03 15.83
C PHE A 112 9.29 18.46 16.90
N ASN A 113 8.94 19.53 17.62
CA ASN A 113 9.56 19.87 18.89
C ASN A 113 8.70 19.28 20.01
N PHE A 114 9.31 18.58 20.96
CA PHE A 114 8.62 18.04 22.14
C PHE A 114 9.28 18.54 23.41
N SER A 115 8.49 18.92 24.42
CA SER A 115 8.95 19.36 25.74
C SER A 115 8.81 18.21 26.76
N PRO A 116 9.91 17.53 27.14
CA PRO A 116 9.90 16.42 28.08
C PRO A 116 9.33 16.82 29.45
N PRO A 117 8.56 15.94 30.14
CA PRO A 117 7.97 16.25 31.45
C PRO A 117 8.94 16.84 32.48
N GLU A 118 10.20 16.39 32.44
CA GLU A 118 11.28 16.73 33.36
C GLU A 118 11.65 18.23 33.29
N VAL A 119 11.54 18.85 32.12
CA VAL A 119 11.93 20.25 31.88
C VAL A 119 10.74 21.21 31.81
N ARG A 120 9.49 20.73 31.85
CA ARG A 120 8.29 21.60 31.76
C ARG A 120 8.26 22.71 32.80
N ASN A 121 8.72 22.41 34.03
CA ASN A 121 8.76 23.40 35.12
C ASN A 121 9.81 24.50 34.90
N LEU A 122 10.81 24.26 34.06
CA LEU A 122 11.79 25.28 33.62
C LEU A 122 11.23 26.12 32.46
N ASN A 123 10.17 25.64 31.80
CA ASN A 123 9.73 26.09 30.49
C ASN A 123 8.51 27.04 30.55
N THR A 124 8.51 27.96 31.53
CA THR A 124 7.38 28.84 31.87
C THR A 124 6.93 29.77 30.73
N GLY A 125 7.76 29.96 29.70
CA GLY A 125 7.43 30.76 28.51
C GLY A 125 6.59 30.05 27.44
N TYR A 126 6.34 28.73 27.55
CA TYR A 126 5.68 27.95 26.50
C TYR A 126 4.39 27.28 26.95
N THR A 127 3.29 27.55 26.23
CA THR A 127 1.95 27.00 26.51
C THR A 127 1.71 25.59 25.95
N PHE A 128 2.56 25.13 25.02
CA PHE A 128 2.37 23.90 24.24
C PHE A 128 3.60 22.98 24.29
N THR A 129 3.42 21.77 24.81
CA THR A 129 4.49 20.76 24.95
C THR A 129 4.80 19.98 23.66
N CYS A 130 3.97 20.10 22.62
CA CYS A 130 4.15 19.46 21.33
C CYS A 130 3.90 20.44 20.18
N GLN A 131 4.92 20.63 19.33
CA GLN A 131 4.88 21.54 18.19
C GLN A 131 5.18 20.74 16.92
N VAL A 132 4.14 20.40 16.16
CA VAL A 132 4.27 19.56 14.96
C VAL A 132 4.65 20.41 13.76
N LEU A 133 5.65 19.98 13.00
CA LEU A 133 6.20 20.68 11.84
C LEU A 133 5.80 19.97 10.55
N GLY A 134 5.38 20.75 9.55
CA GLY A 134 5.08 20.22 8.22
C GLY A 134 6.34 19.77 7.48
N CYS A 135 7.50 20.32 7.83
CA CYS A 135 8.80 19.95 7.29
C CYS A 135 9.76 19.55 8.41
N PRO A 136 10.68 18.60 8.16
CA PRO A 136 11.80 18.34 9.05
C PRO A 136 12.91 19.37 8.80
N GLU A 137 13.75 19.59 9.80
CA GLU A 137 15.07 20.18 9.62
C GLU A 137 15.95 19.33 8.67
N ILE A 138 16.84 20.01 7.95
CA ILE A 138 17.82 19.42 7.03
C ILE A 138 19.26 19.77 7.43
N ALA A 139 20.26 19.03 6.93
CA ALA A 139 21.67 19.14 7.37
C ALA A 139 22.26 20.58 7.40
N LYS A 140 21.80 21.45 6.49
CA LYS A 140 22.26 22.84 6.32
C LYS A 140 21.35 23.89 6.96
N SER A 141 20.33 23.48 7.69
CA SER A 141 19.32 24.39 8.21
C SER A 141 19.82 25.20 9.41
N SER A 142 19.57 26.51 9.39
CA SER A 142 19.87 27.44 10.50
C SER A 142 18.67 27.68 11.42
N THR A 143 17.53 27.01 11.20
CA THR A 143 16.32 27.21 12.02
C THR A 143 16.29 26.39 13.30
N LEU A 144 17.23 25.47 13.50
CA LEU A 144 17.40 24.68 14.71
C LEU A 144 18.21 25.49 15.74
N ILE A 145 17.56 25.97 16.79
CA ILE A 145 18.16 26.80 17.85
C ILE A 145 18.31 26.03 19.16
N GLU A 146 19.25 26.43 20.00
CA GLU A 146 19.39 25.93 21.36
C GLU A 146 18.18 26.38 22.21
N ASP A 147 17.54 25.42 22.89
CA ASP A 147 16.36 25.62 23.71
C ASP A 147 16.23 24.44 24.70
N VAL A 148 16.69 24.63 25.94
CA VAL A 148 16.67 23.60 27.00
C VAL A 148 15.28 23.08 27.35
N GLY A 149 14.23 23.76 26.91
CA GLY A 149 12.85 23.35 27.10
C GLY A 149 12.37 22.26 26.14
N PHE A 150 13.10 21.98 25.06
CA PHE A 150 12.66 21.11 23.97
C PHE A 150 13.74 20.15 23.47
N ASP A 151 13.30 19.00 23.01
CA ASP A 151 14.05 18.09 22.16
C ASP A 151 13.44 18.09 20.76
N TYR A 152 14.30 18.02 19.73
CA TYR A 152 13.86 18.00 18.33
C TYR A 152 13.89 16.59 17.73
N TYR A 153 12.77 16.21 17.10
CA TYR A 153 12.55 14.89 16.50
C TYR A 153 12.19 15.01 15.02
N SER A 154 12.70 14.07 14.21
CA SER A 154 12.46 14.02 12.76
C SER A 154 11.98 12.65 12.31
N ALA A 155 11.09 12.64 11.32
CA ALA A 155 10.72 11.45 10.57
C ALA A 155 11.91 10.88 9.77
N TYR A 156 12.99 11.64 9.60
CA TYR A 156 14.18 11.32 8.82
C TYR A 156 15.40 11.30 9.75
N GLY A 157 15.74 10.12 10.29
CA GLY A 157 16.79 9.96 11.31
C GLY A 157 18.20 10.28 10.82
N ASN A 158 18.52 9.92 9.57
CA ASN A 158 19.80 10.28 8.95
C ASN A 158 19.75 11.72 8.42
N TRP A 159 19.76 12.69 9.33
CA TRP A 159 19.66 14.12 9.02
C TRP A 159 20.83 14.66 8.18
N LYS A 160 21.99 13.99 8.16
CA LYS A 160 23.13 14.38 7.31
C LYS A 160 22.86 14.13 5.82
N SER A 161 22.14 13.05 5.49
CA SER A 161 21.80 12.72 4.10
C SER A 161 20.75 13.63 3.46
N THR A 162 20.16 14.57 4.21
CA THR A 162 19.11 15.49 3.72
C THR A 162 19.63 16.85 3.27
N GLU A 163 20.95 17.03 3.19
CA GLU A 163 21.62 18.30 2.88
C GLU A 163 21.11 19.01 1.62
N ASN A 164 20.81 18.25 0.56
CA ASN A 164 20.33 18.74 -0.74
C ASN A 164 18.84 18.39 -0.97
N ALA A 165 18.07 18.26 0.11
CA ALA A 165 16.68 17.84 0.07
C ALA A 165 15.70 19.02 0.08
N THR A 166 14.72 18.97 -0.81
CA THR A 166 13.55 19.84 -0.84
C THR A 166 12.43 19.20 -0.03
N CYS A 167 11.90 19.93 0.95
CA CYS A 167 10.69 19.52 1.66
C CYS A 167 9.44 20.00 0.93
N ILE A 168 8.41 19.14 0.87
CA ILE A 168 7.04 19.54 0.58
C ILE A 168 6.24 19.30 1.87
N SER A 169 5.73 20.39 2.46
CA SER A 169 5.08 20.38 3.77
C SER A 169 3.99 19.32 3.87
N SER A 170 4.09 18.46 4.87
CA SER A 170 3.18 17.34 5.16
C SER A 170 3.08 16.24 4.09
N VAL A 171 3.91 16.29 3.04
CA VAL A 171 3.90 15.34 1.92
C VAL A 171 5.15 14.45 1.90
N GLY A 172 6.31 15.03 2.21
CA GLY A 172 7.58 14.32 2.35
C GLY A 172 8.82 15.20 2.14
N LEU A 173 9.97 14.55 2.19
CA LEU A 173 11.28 15.10 1.88
C LEU A 173 11.83 14.40 0.63
N PHE A 174 12.38 15.17 -0.30
CA PHE A 174 12.69 14.74 -1.67
C PHE A 174 14.04 15.30 -2.14
N SER A 175 14.77 14.59 -2.98
CA SER A 175 15.93 15.14 -3.70
C SER A 175 15.89 14.67 -5.13
N LEU A 176 16.36 15.50 -6.06
CA LEU A 176 16.57 15.09 -7.43
C LEU A 176 18.02 14.62 -7.60
N LEU A 177 18.22 13.40 -8.10
CA LEU A 177 19.53 12.99 -8.61
C LEU A 177 19.60 13.39 -10.08
N THR A 178 20.65 14.12 -10.46
CA THR A 178 20.87 14.59 -11.82
C THR A 178 21.70 13.63 -12.68
N ASP A 179 22.24 12.57 -12.08
CA ASP A 179 23.04 11.56 -12.77
C ASP A 179 22.17 10.74 -13.73
N VAL A 180 22.47 10.82 -15.03
CA VAL A 180 21.78 10.05 -16.07
C VAL A 180 22.04 8.56 -15.88
N ASN A 181 21.01 7.85 -15.43
CA ASN A 181 21.01 6.42 -15.13
C ASN A 181 19.87 5.73 -15.89
N ASN A 182 19.79 4.40 -15.79
CA ASN A 182 18.58 3.66 -16.14
C ASN A 182 17.68 3.48 -14.89
N TYR A 183 16.50 2.90 -15.05
CA TYR A 183 15.53 2.73 -13.96
C TYR A 183 16.12 2.00 -12.74
N THR A 184 16.70 0.81 -12.94
CA THR A 184 17.29 -0.01 -11.87
C THR A 184 18.42 0.74 -11.14
N LYS A 185 19.38 1.32 -11.86
CA LYS A 185 20.47 2.11 -11.24
C LYS A 185 19.96 3.33 -10.49
N SER A 186 18.80 3.88 -10.89
CA SER A 186 18.17 5.00 -10.20
C SER A 186 17.56 4.58 -8.86
N ILE A 187 16.97 3.38 -8.79
CA ILE A 187 16.54 2.75 -7.53
C ILE A 187 17.76 2.53 -6.61
N ASP A 188 18.81 1.89 -7.12
CA ASP A 188 20.05 1.63 -6.36
C ASP A 188 20.66 2.93 -5.82
N SER A 189 20.69 3.98 -6.65
CA SER A 189 21.21 5.31 -6.29
C SER A 189 20.33 6.06 -5.27
N CYS A 190 19.05 5.72 -5.17
CA CYS A 190 18.22 6.15 -4.04
C CYS A 190 18.60 5.39 -2.77
N GLN A 191 18.60 4.06 -2.82
CA GLN A 191 18.86 3.20 -1.66
C GLN A 191 20.25 3.43 -1.06
N LYS A 192 21.26 3.69 -1.90
CA LYS A 192 22.64 3.99 -1.48
C LYS A 192 22.77 5.21 -0.55
N ILE A 193 21.85 6.17 -0.61
CA ILE A 193 21.84 7.34 0.31
C ILE A 193 20.84 7.19 1.47
N GLY A 194 20.31 5.98 1.71
CA GLY A 194 19.23 5.73 2.65
C GLY A 194 17.89 6.30 2.18
N ALA A 195 17.70 6.47 0.87
CA ALA A 195 16.50 7.01 0.25
C ALA A 195 15.72 5.94 -0.55
N GLU A 196 14.59 6.32 -1.13
CA GLU A 196 13.76 5.44 -1.95
C GLU A 196 13.15 6.25 -3.09
N ILE A 197 13.06 5.66 -4.27
CA ILE A 197 12.51 6.31 -5.48
C ILE A 197 11.05 6.79 -5.25
N ALA A 198 10.61 7.92 -5.83
CA ALA A 198 9.34 8.52 -5.37
C ALA A 198 8.10 7.75 -5.82
N ASP A 199 7.17 7.62 -4.90
CA ASP A 199 5.79 7.21 -5.16
C ASP A 199 4.95 8.44 -5.60
N VAL A 200 4.15 8.29 -6.67
CA VAL A 200 3.31 9.32 -7.31
C VAL A 200 1.80 9.07 -7.16
N THR A 201 1.38 8.33 -6.14
CA THR A 201 -0.03 7.95 -5.93
C THR A 201 -0.96 9.05 -5.43
N SER A 202 -0.48 10.27 -5.15
CA SER A 202 -1.31 11.41 -4.75
C SER A 202 -1.07 12.65 -5.60
N GLU A 203 -2.15 13.32 -6.00
CA GLU A 203 -2.13 14.49 -6.89
C GLU A 203 -1.21 15.61 -6.38
N LEU A 204 -1.28 15.95 -5.09
CA LEU A 204 -0.43 16.97 -4.48
C LEU A 204 1.05 16.61 -4.57
N ARG A 205 1.41 15.33 -4.32
CA ARG A 205 2.79 14.88 -4.41
C ARG A 205 3.27 14.92 -5.86
N THR A 206 2.49 14.39 -6.80
CA THR A 206 2.85 14.37 -8.22
C THR A 206 3.02 15.79 -8.76
N LYS A 207 2.10 16.71 -8.45
CA LYS A 207 2.16 18.11 -8.86
C LYS A 207 3.44 18.80 -8.36
N GLU A 208 3.74 18.71 -7.07
CA GLU A 208 4.93 19.37 -6.51
C GLU A 208 6.23 18.69 -6.96
N LEU A 209 6.23 17.37 -7.20
CA LEU A 209 7.38 16.68 -7.78
C LEU A 209 7.65 17.11 -9.22
N SER A 210 6.63 17.20 -10.08
CA SER A 210 6.78 17.74 -11.43
C SER A 210 7.28 19.18 -11.42
N ARG A 211 6.85 20.00 -10.44
CA ARG A 211 7.37 21.35 -10.25
C ARG A 211 8.87 21.33 -9.88
N ILE A 212 9.29 20.52 -8.90
CA ILE A 212 10.71 20.37 -8.52
C ILE A 212 11.57 19.96 -9.73
N VAL A 213 11.11 19.00 -10.54
CA VAL A 213 11.83 18.54 -11.75
C VAL A 213 11.96 19.65 -12.77
N ASN A 214 10.87 20.39 -13.04
CA ASN A 214 10.89 21.52 -13.95
C ASN A 214 11.82 22.65 -13.47
N ASP A 215 11.75 22.98 -12.19
CA ASP A 215 12.48 24.11 -11.61
C ASP A 215 13.98 23.80 -11.43
N THR A 216 14.35 22.53 -11.25
CA THR A 216 15.75 22.09 -11.03
C THR A 216 16.49 21.72 -12.31
N LEU A 217 15.82 21.11 -13.30
CA LEU A 217 16.48 20.67 -14.54
C LEU A 217 16.52 21.80 -15.58
N ASN A 218 17.74 22.18 -15.98
CA ASN A 218 17.99 23.15 -17.05
C ASN A 218 18.06 22.54 -18.46
N SER A 219 17.66 21.27 -18.60
CA SER A 219 17.61 20.55 -19.89
C SER A 219 16.35 20.93 -20.69
N TRP A 220 16.42 20.79 -22.02
CA TRP A 220 15.24 20.86 -22.90
C TRP A 220 14.31 19.66 -22.71
N TYR A 221 14.86 18.52 -22.28
CA TYR A 221 14.14 17.31 -21.89
C TYR A 221 14.26 17.13 -20.38
N LYS A 222 13.16 17.34 -19.64
CA LYS A 222 13.13 17.36 -18.17
C LYS A 222 12.34 16.17 -17.64
N THR A 223 13.04 15.12 -17.26
CA THR A 223 12.46 13.87 -16.74
C THR A 223 13.31 13.32 -15.61
N ALA A 224 12.70 12.57 -14.70
CA ALA A 224 13.42 11.63 -13.83
C ALA A 224 12.55 10.39 -13.55
N TYR A 225 13.09 9.38 -12.88
CA TYR A 225 12.37 8.15 -12.57
C TYR A 225 11.61 8.22 -11.24
N VAL A 226 10.45 7.57 -11.19
CA VAL A 226 9.60 7.31 -9.99
C VAL A 226 9.48 5.83 -9.74
N GLY A 227 9.20 5.43 -8.50
CA GLY A 227 8.82 4.07 -8.13
C GLY A 227 7.43 3.75 -8.62
N LEU A 228 7.31 3.55 -9.93
CA LEU A 228 6.12 3.09 -10.63
C LEU A 228 6.59 2.28 -11.85
N ASP A 229 6.36 0.97 -11.83
CA ASP A 229 6.72 0.08 -12.93
C ASP A 229 5.72 -1.08 -13.07
N ASP A 230 5.74 -1.71 -14.22
CA ASP A 230 4.96 -2.90 -14.58
C ASP A 230 5.87 -4.08 -14.98
N ILE A 231 7.13 -4.07 -14.55
CA ILE A 231 8.17 -5.07 -14.90
C ILE A 231 7.72 -6.51 -14.57
N LYS A 232 6.90 -6.68 -13.52
CA LYS A 232 6.37 -7.99 -13.11
C LYS A 232 5.23 -8.49 -14.00
N GLN A 233 4.46 -7.59 -14.60
CA GLN A 233 3.30 -7.88 -15.43
C GLN A 233 2.93 -6.63 -16.25
N GLU A 234 3.22 -6.66 -17.55
CA GLU A 234 2.94 -5.57 -18.51
C GLU A 234 1.53 -4.98 -18.34
N GLY A 235 1.44 -3.66 -18.26
CA GLY A 235 0.18 -2.92 -18.05
C GLY A 235 -0.34 -2.90 -16.61
N HIS A 236 0.29 -3.63 -15.67
CA HIS A 236 -0.08 -3.65 -14.25
C HIS A 236 0.89 -2.82 -13.40
N PHE A 237 0.86 -1.50 -13.58
CA PHE A 237 1.70 -0.57 -12.83
C PHE A 237 1.51 -0.69 -11.31
N VAL A 238 2.62 -0.96 -10.62
CA VAL A 238 2.75 -1.02 -9.16
C VAL A 238 3.80 -0.03 -8.67
N THR A 239 3.61 0.52 -7.48
CA THR A 239 4.63 1.36 -6.83
C THR A 239 5.75 0.51 -6.22
N SER A 240 6.86 1.15 -5.82
CA SER A 240 7.93 0.48 -5.05
C SER A 240 7.42 -0.16 -3.73
N PHE A 241 6.27 0.29 -3.22
CA PHE A 241 5.57 -0.21 -2.04
C PHE A 241 4.53 -1.31 -2.37
N GLY A 242 4.46 -1.77 -3.62
CA GLY A 242 3.52 -2.80 -4.06
C GLY A 242 2.05 -2.35 -4.19
N MET A 243 1.75 -1.05 -4.11
CA MET A 243 0.39 -0.55 -4.36
C MET A 243 0.14 -0.41 -5.87
N MET A 244 -0.95 -0.97 -6.38
CA MET A 244 -1.33 -0.84 -7.79
C MET A 244 -1.83 0.58 -8.11
N LEU A 245 -1.46 1.12 -9.28
CA LEU A 245 -1.82 2.49 -9.69
C LEU A 245 -3.35 2.71 -9.73
N SER A 246 -4.11 1.69 -10.11
CA SER A 246 -5.58 1.68 -10.17
C SER A 246 -6.25 1.98 -8.82
N CYS A 247 -5.54 1.78 -7.71
CA CYS A 247 -6.00 2.13 -6.37
C CYS A 247 -5.92 3.62 -6.04
N SER A 248 -5.27 4.42 -6.89
CA SER A 248 -5.34 5.87 -6.84
C SER A 248 -6.49 6.40 -7.71
N THR A 249 -7.23 7.37 -7.20
CA THR A 249 -8.19 8.17 -8.00
C THR A 249 -7.49 8.95 -9.12
N PHE A 250 -6.16 9.08 -9.06
CA PHE A 250 -5.31 9.75 -10.06
C PHE A 250 -4.99 8.87 -11.29
N SER A 251 -5.31 7.57 -11.27
CA SER A 251 -5.01 6.60 -12.33
C SER A 251 -5.48 6.97 -13.75
N LYS A 252 -6.40 7.93 -13.90
CA LYS A 252 -6.90 8.42 -15.20
C LYS A 252 -6.09 9.57 -15.82
N LYS A 253 -5.04 10.09 -15.16
CA LYS A 253 -4.20 11.19 -15.69
C LYS A 253 -2.68 10.96 -15.60
N ALA A 254 -2.24 9.82 -15.06
CA ALA A 254 -0.83 9.51 -14.89
C ALA A 254 -0.07 9.11 -16.17
N GLN A 255 -0.75 8.96 -17.32
CA GLN A 255 -0.17 8.45 -18.57
C GLN A 255 0.87 9.36 -19.27
N MET A 256 1.16 10.57 -18.77
CA MET A 256 2.14 11.49 -19.37
C MET A 256 2.87 12.40 -18.34
N PHE A 257 3.43 11.87 -17.23
CA PHE A 257 4.24 12.72 -16.32
C PHE A 257 5.46 12.01 -15.71
N GLU A 258 6.65 12.35 -16.20
CA GLU A 258 7.95 11.85 -15.73
C GLU A 258 8.55 12.68 -14.57
N ALA A 259 7.94 12.54 -13.38
CA ALA A 259 8.57 11.91 -12.21
C ALA A 259 9.84 12.49 -11.50
N ALA A 260 9.97 12.23 -10.18
CA ALA A 260 11.06 12.68 -9.27
C ALA A 260 11.36 11.64 -8.13
N LYS A 261 12.19 11.98 -7.12
CA LYS A 261 12.69 11.04 -6.06
C LYS A 261 12.34 11.45 -4.60
N THR A 262 11.96 10.47 -3.74
CA THR A 262 11.76 10.64 -2.27
C THR A 262 13.02 10.31 -1.47
N TYR A 263 12.98 10.61 -0.16
CA TYR A 263 13.73 9.88 0.86
C TYR A 263 12.86 8.79 1.53
N GLY A 264 13.32 7.54 1.43
CA GLY A 264 12.83 6.39 2.18
C GLY A 264 13.38 6.35 3.62
N LYS A 265 13.08 5.27 4.34
CA LYS A 265 13.49 5.07 5.74
C LYS A 265 14.14 3.70 5.91
N HIS A 266 15.17 3.63 6.74
CA HIS A 266 15.67 2.33 7.21
C HIS A 266 14.73 1.75 8.25
N ASP A 267 14.27 0.52 8.03
CA ASP A 267 13.81 -0.36 9.10
C ASP A 267 15.05 -1.01 9.74
N GLU A 268 15.27 -0.76 11.02
CA GLU A 268 16.27 -1.49 11.80
C GLU A 268 15.80 -2.95 12.00
N LYS A 269 16.37 -3.88 11.22
CA LYS A 269 16.58 -5.27 11.62
C LYS A 269 17.55 -6.01 10.70
N PHE A 270 18.84 -5.71 10.86
CA PHE A 270 19.91 -6.62 10.44
C PHE A 270 21.03 -6.63 11.48
N ASN A 271 20.84 -7.46 12.52
CA ASN A 271 21.94 -8.08 13.26
C ASN A 271 21.40 -9.20 14.13
N GLN A 272 21.69 -10.44 13.73
CA GLN A 272 22.00 -11.56 14.63
C GLN A 272 22.71 -12.63 13.81
N SER A 273 24.03 -12.49 13.77
CA SER A 273 24.96 -13.62 13.93
C SER A 273 24.74 -14.31 15.28
#